data_AF-A0A7Z8KS56-F1
#
_entry.id   AF-A0A7Z8KS56-F1
#
_cell.length_a   1.000
_cell.length_b   1.000
_cell.length_c   1.000
_cell.angle_alpha   90.00
_cell.angle_beta   90.00
_cell.angle_gamma   90.00
#
_symmetry.space_group_name_H-M   'P 1'
#
loop_
_entity.id
_entity.type
_entity.pdbx_description
1 polymer ?
#
loop_
_entity_poly.entity_id
_entity_poly.type
_entity_poly.pdbx_seq_one_letter_code
_entity_poly.pdbx_strand_id
1 'polypeptide(L)'
;MDAITFDGSCTPNPGGCMGLGWVVTLQNNSFSILGNDHLEKQTSNNALFAEYLALKKGMLEYVKADGQGPLTVMGDSQTVIYQMRGIYPIMDDEIWNIHRDITNIIREYELDIHFRWVPRMQNKQADRLSKTKHKVRIEYPNDREFIIDVRNSPAIGKLRKKIASMNAAPFPTNAMYKRLHVSIRDVLSDKDLFELREMAGEKATKMLIETFPGKRDKNKYYQAQALRWMLRGLAVDLAIKKVKFDINNKKINGNRRTLQSKNKNPPAKKKTRSSSGAKYYLNRRAFAF
;
A
#
# COMPACT_ATOMS: atom_id res chain seq x y z
N MET A 1 7.32 -15.43 -10.67
CA MET A 1 5.90 -15.62 -10.96
C MET A 1 5.18 -14.41 -10.47
N ASP A 2 4.31 -13.87 -11.30
CA ASP A 2 3.37 -12.84 -10.87
C ASP A 2 2.31 -13.48 -9.97
N ALA A 3 1.66 -12.65 -9.14
CA ALA A 3 0.69 -13.14 -8.18
C ALA A 3 -0.47 -12.18 -7.97
N ILE A 4 -1.68 -12.74 -7.83
CA ILE A 4 -2.85 -12.01 -7.33
C ILE A 4 -3.30 -12.69 -6.04
N THR A 5 -3.55 -11.92 -4.98
CA THR A 5 -4.34 -12.38 -3.84
C THR A 5 -5.63 -11.58 -3.76
N PHE A 6 -6.77 -12.22 -3.57
CA PHE A 6 -8.08 -11.55 -3.49
C PHE A 6 -8.86 -12.00 -2.26
N ASP A 7 -9.80 -11.17 -1.83
CA ASP A 7 -10.75 -11.47 -0.75
C ASP A 7 -12.04 -10.65 -0.89
N GLY A 8 -13.15 -11.24 -0.48
CA GLY A 8 -14.46 -10.61 -0.40
C GLY A 8 -15.05 -10.70 1.00
N SER A 9 -15.81 -9.70 1.39
CA SER A 9 -16.56 -9.70 2.65
C SER A 9 -17.98 -9.20 2.40
N CYS A 10 -18.94 -9.72 3.17
CA CYS A 10 -20.32 -9.24 3.18
C CYS A 10 -20.81 -9.17 4.64
N THR A 11 -21.44 -8.08 5.06
CA THR A 11 -21.92 -7.93 6.44
C THR A 11 -23.21 -7.11 6.52
N PRO A 12 -24.33 -7.69 7.00
CA PRO A 12 -24.57 -9.14 7.22
C PRO A 12 -24.45 -9.96 5.92
N ASN A 13 -24.29 -11.28 6.02
CA ASN A 13 -24.18 -12.18 4.86
C ASN A 13 -25.31 -13.22 4.89
N PRO A 14 -26.23 -13.26 3.89
CA PRO A 14 -26.37 -12.34 2.75
C PRO A 14 -27.05 -11.01 3.14
N GLY A 15 -27.19 -10.10 2.16
CA GLY A 15 -28.03 -8.90 2.23
C GLY A 15 -27.32 -7.60 2.64
N GLY A 16 -26.09 -7.71 3.13
CA GLY A 16 -25.34 -6.58 3.68
C GLY A 16 -24.47 -5.83 2.67
N CYS A 17 -23.70 -4.89 3.20
CA CYS A 17 -22.65 -4.21 2.43
C CYS A 17 -21.56 -5.21 2.07
N MET A 18 -20.98 -5.09 0.88
CA MET A 18 -19.84 -5.91 0.47
C MET A 18 -18.57 -5.09 0.39
N GLY A 19 -17.47 -5.70 0.83
CA GLY A 19 -16.14 -5.15 0.70
C GLY A 19 -15.27 -6.07 -0.16
N LEU A 20 -14.56 -5.49 -1.11
CA LEU A 20 -13.69 -6.19 -2.06
C LEU A 20 -12.23 -5.80 -1.78
N GLY A 21 -11.31 -6.76 -1.78
CA GLY A 21 -9.89 -6.50 -1.59
C GLY A 21 -9.03 -7.34 -2.51
N TRP A 22 -8.03 -6.73 -3.14
CA TRP A 22 -7.08 -7.46 -3.98
C TRP A 22 -5.68 -6.86 -3.93
N VAL A 23 -4.70 -7.72 -4.21
CA VAL A 23 -3.28 -7.38 -4.27
C VAL A 23 -2.72 -8.02 -5.53
N VAL A 24 -2.17 -7.23 -6.43
CA VAL A 24 -1.46 -7.69 -7.62
C VAL A 24 0.03 -7.49 -7.39
N THR A 25 0.85 -8.51 -7.65
CA THR A 25 2.31 -8.44 -7.53
C THR A 25 2.91 -8.89 -8.86
N LEU A 26 3.66 -8.01 -9.51
CA LEU A 26 4.40 -8.33 -10.72
C LEU A 26 5.86 -8.61 -10.30
N GLN A 27 6.44 -9.75 -10.67
CA GLN A 27 7.78 -10.18 -10.25
C GLN A 27 8.85 -9.16 -10.66
N ASN A 28 8.68 -8.53 -11.81
CA ASN A 28 9.61 -7.53 -12.33
C ASN A 28 9.45 -6.17 -11.63
N ASN A 29 8.40 -5.99 -10.83
CA ASN A 29 8.15 -4.79 -10.06
C ASN A 29 8.52 -4.99 -8.59
N SER A 30 9.20 -4.00 -8.01
CA SER A 30 9.57 -4.02 -6.59
C SER A 30 8.39 -3.72 -5.63
N PHE A 31 7.14 -3.78 -6.11
CA PHE A 31 5.96 -3.37 -5.35
C PHE A 31 4.71 -4.15 -5.80
N SER A 32 3.71 -4.16 -4.92
CA SER A 32 2.37 -4.72 -5.21
C SER A 32 1.35 -3.60 -5.41
N ILE A 33 0.42 -3.80 -6.33
CA ILE A 33 -0.75 -2.96 -6.55
C ILE A 33 -1.85 -3.38 -5.59
N LEU A 34 -2.30 -2.45 -4.75
CA LEU A 34 -3.33 -2.70 -3.74
C LEU A 34 -4.62 -2.04 -4.16
N GLY A 35 -5.72 -2.77 -4.16
CA GLY A 35 -7.03 -2.21 -4.46
C GLY A 35 -8.11 -2.69 -3.52
N ASN A 36 -9.13 -1.86 -3.37
CA ASN A 36 -10.38 -2.22 -2.72
C ASN A 36 -11.56 -1.48 -3.35
N ASP A 37 -12.74 -2.03 -3.15
CA ASP A 37 -14.01 -1.38 -3.51
C ASP A 37 -15.08 -1.77 -2.50
N HIS A 38 -16.18 -1.02 -2.48
CA HIS A 38 -17.34 -1.29 -1.63
C HIS A 38 -18.61 -1.24 -2.45
N LEU A 39 -19.52 -2.16 -2.15
CA LEU A 39 -20.87 -2.15 -2.66
C LEU A 39 -21.82 -1.95 -1.49
N GLU A 40 -22.77 -1.03 -1.68
CA GLU A 40 -23.83 -0.77 -0.72
C GLU A 40 -24.71 -2.00 -0.51
N LYS A 41 -25.48 -2.00 0.59
CA LYS A 41 -26.33 -3.12 0.94
C LYS A 41 -27.35 -3.42 -0.17
N GLN A 42 -27.53 -4.70 -0.48
CA GLN A 42 -28.55 -5.18 -1.41
C GLN A 42 -28.89 -6.62 -1.05
N THR A 43 -30.16 -7.03 -1.22
CA THR A 43 -30.65 -8.35 -0.82
C THR A 43 -29.90 -9.51 -1.46
N SER A 44 -29.44 -9.36 -2.71
CA SER A 44 -28.67 -10.41 -3.42
C SER A 44 -27.19 -10.48 -3.00
N ASN A 45 -26.68 -9.48 -2.29
CA ASN A 45 -25.27 -9.44 -1.88
C ASN A 45 -24.93 -10.62 -0.98
N ASN A 46 -23.82 -11.29 -1.25
CA ASN A 46 -23.30 -12.35 -0.41
C ASN A 46 -21.77 -12.42 -0.50
N ALA A 47 -21.15 -13.14 0.44
CA ALA A 47 -19.70 -13.22 0.53
C ALA A 47 -19.04 -13.86 -0.70
N LEU A 48 -19.65 -14.89 -1.28
CA LEU A 48 -19.10 -15.59 -2.45
C LEU A 48 -19.08 -14.67 -3.68
N PHE A 49 -20.16 -13.91 -3.89
CA PHE A 49 -20.24 -12.90 -4.94
C PHE A 49 -19.19 -11.80 -4.76
N ALA A 50 -18.97 -11.34 -3.52
CA ALA A 50 -17.90 -10.40 -3.19
C ALA A 50 -16.51 -10.97 -3.53
N GLU A 51 -16.24 -12.25 -3.24
CA GLU A 51 -14.94 -12.87 -3.56
C GLU A 51 -14.70 -12.94 -5.08
N TYR A 52 -15.72 -13.30 -5.87
CA TYR A 52 -15.65 -13.29 -7.34
C TYR A 52 -15.40 -11.90 -7.91
N LEU A 53 -16.11 -10.89 -7.40
CA LEU A 53 -15.90 -9.50 -7.82
C LEU A 53 -14.48 -9.02 -7.47
N ALA A 54 -13.96 -9.37 -6.28
CA ALA A 54 -12.60 -9.02 -5.89
C ALA A 54 -11.56 -9.67 -6.80
N LEU A 55 -11.75 -10.94 -7.17
CA LEU A 55 -10.90 -11.62 -8.15
C LEU A 55 -10.95 -10.91 -9.52
N LYS A 56 -12.15 -10.64 -10.06
CA LYS A 56 -12.31 -9.94 -11.34
C LYS A 56 -11.60 -8.59 -11.34
N LYS A 57 -11.75 -7.80 -10.28
CA LYS A 57 -11.05 -6.51 -10.12
C LYS A 57 -9.53 -6.70 -10.10
N GLY A 58 -9.02 -7.70 -9.37
CA GLY A 58 -7.61 -8.04 -9.36
C GLY A 58 -7.06 -8.39 -10.76
N MET A 59 -7.80 -9.16 -11.54
CA MET A 59 -7.44 -9.52 -12.92
C MET A 59 -7.40 -8.30 -13.85
N LEU A 60 -8.40 -7.41 -13.76
CA LEU A 60 -8.42 -6.17 -14.54
C LEU A 60 -7.24 -5.25 -14.21
N GLU A 61 -6.91 -5.10 -12.92
CA GLU A 61 -5.74 -4.30 -12.51
C GLU A 61 -4.42 -4.95 -12.93
N TYR A 62 -4.33 -6.28 -12.95
CA TYR A 62 -3.15 -6.99 -13.44
C TYR A 62 -2.91 -6.74 -14.92
N VAL A 63 -3.94 -6.86 -15.74
CA VAL A 63 -3.89 -6.56 -17.18
C VAL A 63 -3.56 -5.09 -17.42
N LYS A 64 -4.22 -4.17 -16.70
CA LYS A 64 -3.92 -2.72 -16.80
C LYS A 64 -2.47 -2.39 -16.44
N ALA A 65 -1.83 -3.21 -15.64
CA ALA A 65 -0.43 -3.08 -15.26
C ALA A 65 0.55 -3.78 -16.21
N ASP A 66 0.10 -4.18 -17.40
CA ASP A 66 0.87 -4.92 -18.41
C ASP A 66 1.48 -6.23 -17.88
N GLY A 67 0.75 -6.93 -17.00
CA GLY A 67 1.16 -8.23 -16.48
C GLY A 67 1.13 -9.32 -17.57
N GLN A 68 2.26 -9.99 -17.82
CA GLN A 68 2.42 -10.99 -18.89
C GLN A 68 2.65 -12.43 -18.39
N GLY A 69 2.86 -12.62 -17.08
CA GLY A 69 2.89 -13.93 -16.45
C GLY A 69 4.27 -14.62 -16.45
N PRO A 70 4.35 -15.88 -15.99
CA PRO A 70 3.26 -16.73 -15.48
C PRO A 70 2.60 -16.17 -14.19
N LEU A 71 1.29 -16.33 -14.06
CA LEU A 71 0.47 -15.76 -13.00
C LEU A 71 -0.08 -16.82 -12.03
N THR A 72 0.10 -16.62 -10.73
CA THR A 72 -0.60 -17.40 -9.69
C THR A 72 -1.67 -16.58 -8.99
N VAL A 73 -2.93 -17.03 -9.06
CA VAL A 73 -4.05 -16.44 -8.34
C VAL A 73 -4.31 -17.23 -7.06
N MET A 74 -4.39 -16.51 -5.94
CA MET A 74 -4.59 -17.08 -4.61
C MET A 74 -5.77 -16.42 -3.88
N GLY A 75 -6.51 -17.25 -3.14
CA GLY A 75 -7.58 -16.81 -2.26
C GLY A 75 -7.83 -17.87 -1.21
N ASP A 76 -8.52 -17.50 -0.13
CA ASP A 76 -8.86 -18.40 0.97
C ASP A 76 -10.28 -18.98 0.87
N SER A 77 -10.99 -18.65 -0.20
CA SER A 77 -12.22 -19.33 -0.62
C SER A 77 -11.90 -20.58 -1.44
N GLN A 78 -12.07 -21.76 -0.85
CA GLN A 78 -11.91 -23.03 -1.58
C GLN A 78 -12.90 -23.12 -2.75
N THR A 79 -14.14 -22.65 -2.53
CA THR A 79 -15.21 -22.67 -3.54
C THR A 79 -14.81 -21.89 -4.78
N VAL A 80 -14.41 -20.63 -4.65
CA VAL A 80 -13.99 -19.81 -5.81
C VAL A 80 -12.82 -20.45 -6.53
N ILE A 81 -11.79 -20.88 -5.79
CA ILE A 81 -10.60 -21.48 -6.40
C ILE A 81 -10.94 -22.77 -7.17
N TYR A 82 -11.79 -23.64 -6.61
CA TYR A 82 -12.14 -24.91 -7.26
C TYR A 82 -13.13 -24.72 -8.41
N GLN A 83 -14.01 -23.73 -8.35
CA GLN A 83 -14.85 -23.36 -9.49
C GLN A 83 -14.03 -22.78 -10.64
N MET A 84 -13.09 -21.86 -10.37
CA MET A 84 -12.17 -21.32 -11.39
C MET A 84 -11.27 -22.40 -12.02
N ARG A 85 -11.00 -23.50 -11.29
CA ARG A 85 -10.28 -24.67 -11.81
C ARG A 85 -11.17 -25.63 -12.61
N GLY A 86 -12.47 -25.38 -12.69
CA GLY A 86 -13.45 -26.28 -13.32
C GLY A 86 -13.74 -27.56 -12.52
N ILE A 87 -13.35 -27.63 -11.24
CA ILE A 87 -13.56 -28.80 -10.37
C ILE A 87 -14.97 -28.77 -9.78
N TYR A 88 -15.44 -27.60 -9.36
CA TYR A 88 -16.77 -27.41 -8.79
C TYR A 88 -17.70 -26.72 -9.79
N PRO A 89 -18.98 -27.11 -9.87
CA PRO A 89 -19.95 -26.42 -10.71
C PRO A 89 -20.31 -25.05 -10.13
N ILE A 90 -20.76 -24.16 -11.00
CA ILE A 90 -21.32 -22.86 -10.64
C ILE A 90 -22.81 -22.93 -10.98
N MET A 91 -23.66 -22.80 -9.96
CA MET A 91 -25.11 -22.91 -10.10
C MET A 91 -25.81 -21.55 -10.12
N ASP A 92 -25.14 -20.51 -9.62
CA ASP A 92 -25.67 -19.16 -9.53
C ASP A 92 -25.32 -18.37 -10.80
N ASP A 93 -26.35 -17.82 -11.47
CA ASP A 93 -26.21 -17.13 -12.75
C ASP A 93 -25.39 -15.84 -12.64
N GLU A 94 -25.48 -15.11 -11.52
CA GLU A 94 -24.71 -13.88 -11.32
C GLU A 94 -23.21 -14.21 -11.16
N ILE A 95 -22.90 -15.26 -10.39
CA ILE A 95 -21.54 -15.78 -10.26
C ILE A 95 -21.02 -16.33 -11.60
N TRP A 96 -21.86 -17.04 -12.35
CA TRP A 96 -21.50 -17.56 -13.66
C TRP A 96 -21.09 -16.45 -14.64
N ASN A 97 -21.83 -15.34 -14.64
CA ASN A 97 -21.49 -14.19 -15.46
C ASN A 97 -20.11 -13.61 -15.10
N ILE A 98 -19.79 -13.49 -13.80
CA ILE A 98 -18.47 -13.00 -13.38
C ILE A 98 -17.37 -14.01 -13.74
N HIS A 99 -17.61 -15.30 -13.54
CA HIS A 99 -16.68 -16.37 -13.93
C HIS A 99 -16.37 -16.32 -15.44
N ARG A 100 -17.41 -16.13 -16.27
CA ARG A 100 -17.26 -15.97 -17.72
C ARG A 100 -16.39 -14.74 -18.05
N ASP A 101 -16.63 -13.61 -17.39
CA ASP A 101 -15.82 -12.41 -17.62
C ASP A 101 -14.34 -12.61 -17.26
N ILE A 102 -14.05 -13.29 -16.13
CA ILE A 102 -12.68 -13.63 -15.75
C ILE A 102 -12.04 -14.56 -16.78
N THR A 103 -12.79 -15.57 -17.24
CA THR A 103 -12.31 -16.52 -18.25
C THR A 103 -12.03 -15.83 -19.59
N ASN A 104 -12.86 -14.84 -19.97
CA ASN A 104 -12.62 -14.04 -21.17
C ASN A 104 -11.35 -13.21 -21.05
N ILE A 105 -11.09 -12.58 -19.90
CA ILE A 105 -9.81 -11.87 -19.64
C ILE A 105 -8.63 -12.82 -19.81
N ILE A 106 -8.70 -14.03 -19.25
CA ILE A 106 -7.62 -15.02 -19.37
C ILE A 106 -7.34 -15.36 -20.84
N ARG A 107 -8.38 -15.55 -21.65
CA ARG A 107 -8.26 -15.89 -23.08
C ARG A 107 -7.78 -14.73 -23.93
N GLU A 108 -8.37 -13.54 -23.76
CA GLU A 108 -8.06 -12.34 -24.54
C GLU A 108 -6.60 -11.92 -24.38
N TYR A 109 -6.06 -12.05 -23.17
CA TYR A 109 -4.69 -11.69 -22.84
C TYR A 109 -3.73 -12.89 -22.82
N GLU A 110 -4.18 -14.06 -23.29
CA GLU A 110 -3.37 -15.29 -23.41
C GLU A 110 -2.59 -15.65 -22.12
N LEU A 111 -3.23 -15.48 -20.96
CA LEU A 111 -2.54 -15.58 -19.67
C LEU A 111 -2.24 -17.03 -19.28
N ASP A 112 -0.97 -17.33 -19.01
CA ASP A 112 -0.56 -18.54 -18.29
C ASP A 112 -0.88 -18.38 -16.79
N ILE A 113 -1.97 -19.02 -16.35
CA ILE A 113 -2.58 -18.80 -15.03
C ILE A 113 -2.75 -20.09 -14.22
N HIS A 114 -2.42 -20.03 -12.93
CA HIS A 114 -2.66 -21.10 -11.96
C HIS A 114 -3.47 -20.60 -10.76
N PHE A 115 -4.53 -21.32 -10.39
CA PHE A 115 -5.35 -21.02 -9.22
C PHE A 115 -4.96 -21.90 -8.03
N ARG A 116 -4.65 -21.27 -6.90
CA ARG A 116 -4.20 -21.95 -5.68
C ARG A 116 -4.95 -21.45 -4.45
N TRP A 117 -5.54 -22.38 -3.70
CA TRP A 117 -6.11 -22.05 -2.41
C TRP A 117 -5.00 -21.84 -1.37
N VAL A 118 -5.18 -20.83 -0.51
CA VAL A 118 -4.28 -20.55 0.62
C VAL A 118 -5.07 -20.32 1.91
N PRO A 119 -4.55 -20.71 3.08
CA PRO A 119 -5.22 -20.41 4.35
C PRO A 119 -5.38 -18.89 4.57
N ARG A 120 -6.45 -18.47 5.27
CA ARG A 120 -6.73 -17.05 5.60
C ARG A 120 -5.55 -16.33 6.26
N MET A 121 -4.75 -17.02 7.06
CA MET A 121 -3.54 -16.49 7.69
C MET A 121 -2.45 -16.05 6.69
N GLN A 122 -2.48 -16.59 5.47
CA GLN A 122 -1.60 -16.21 4.36
C GLN A 122 -2.24 -15.15 3.45
N ASN A 123 -3.57 -14.95 3.52
CA ASN A 123 -4.33 -13.96 2.72
C ASN A 123 -4.66 -12.65 3.48
N LYS A 124 -3.91 -12.32 4.54
CA LYS A 124 -4.22 -11.21 5.46
C LYS A 124 -4.32 -9.83 4.79
N GLN A 125 -3.60 -9.63 3.69
CA GLN A 125 -3.56 -8.32 3.05
C GLN A 125 -4.83 -8.05 2.23
N ALA A 126 -5.29 -9.02 1.45
CA ALA A 126 -6.56 -8.93 0.76
C ALA A 126 -7.73 -8.86 1.75
N ASP A 127 -7.69 -9.67 2.83
CA ASP A 127 -8.66 -9.59 3.95
C ASP A 127 -8.75 -8.19 4.55
N ARG A 128 -7.60 -7.56 4.81
CA ARG A 128 -7.61 -6.21 5.37
C ARG A 128 -8.21 -5.21 4.38
N LEU A 129 -7.92 -5.36 3.09
CA LEU A 129 -8.40 -4.45 2.04
C LEU A 129 -9.92 -4.57 1.86
N SER A 130 -10.46 -5.79 1.87
CA SER A 130 -11.91 -6.04 1.78
C SER A 130 -12.66 -5.36 2.93
N LYS A 131 -12.07 -5.33 4.14
CA LYS A 131 -12.65 -4.65 5.31
C LYS A 131 -12.35 -3.15 5.40
N THR A 132 -11.50 -2.59 4.55
CA THR A 132 -11.07 -1.19 4.64
C THR A 132 -12.09 -0.28 3.97
N LYS A 133 -12.85 0.53 4.73
CA LYS A 133 -13.92 1.39 4.17
C LYS A 133 -13.48 2.47 3.19
N HIS A 134 -12.29 3.04 3.38
CA HIS A 134 -11.81 4.11 2.50
C HIS A 134 -11.22 3.51 1.23
N LYS A 135 -11.54 4.09 0.07
CA LYS A 135 -10.97 3.64 -1.20
C LYS A 135 -9.46 3.87 -1.23
N VAL A 136 -8.72 2.81 -1.50
CA VAL A 136 -7.30 2.84 -1.79
C VAL A 136 -7.16 3.33 -3.21
N ARG A 137 -6.69 4.58 -3.36
CA ARG A 137 -6.45 5.16 -4.68
C ARG A 137 -5.19 4.54 -5.28
N ILE A 138 -5.38 3.82 -6.38
CA ILE A 138 -4.31 3.33 -7.26
C ILE A 138 -3.97 4.47 -8.21
N GLU A 139 -2.78 5.04 -8.08
CA GLU A 139 -2.26 6.01 -9.06
C GLU A 139 -1.14 5.35 -9.85
N TYR A 140 -1.45 4.99 -11.08
CA TYR A 140 -0.49 4.48 -12.04
C TYR A 140 0.52 5.57 -12.40
N PRO A 141 1.80 5.24 -12.62
CA PRO A 141 2.84 6.19 -13.03
C PRO A 141 2.43 7.10 -14.16
N ASN A 142 1.73 6.55 -15.15
CA ASN A 142 1.28 7.26 -16.34
C ASN A 142 0.13 8.23 -16.05
N ASP A 143 -0.63 8.01 -14.98
CA ASP A 143 -1.77 8.84 -14.56
C ASP A 143 -1.33 9.96 -13.59
N ARG A 144 -0.04 10.01 -13.21
CA ARG A 144 0.46 10.95 -12.20
C ARG A 144 0.60 12.36 -12.77
N GLU A 145 0.22 13.33 -11.95
CA GLU A 145 0.42 14.73 -12.25
C GLU A 145 1.83 15.18 -11.83
N PHE A 146 2.48 15.95 -12.70
CA PHE A 146 3.82 16.51 -12.50
C PHE A 146 3.79 18.03 -12.70
N ILE A 147 4.48 18.77 -11.84
CA ILE A 147 4.72 20.22 -12.05
C ILE A 147 5.89 20.41 -13.02
N ILE A 148 6.92 19.58 -12.89
CA ILE A 148 8.13 19.60 -13.72
C ILE A 148 8.60 18.18 -13.97
N ASP A 149 9.07 17.89 -15.19
CA ASP A 149 9.70 16.62 -15.52
C ASP A 149 10.98 16.45 -14.67
N VAL A 150 11.19 15.26 -14.12
CA VAL A 150 12.39 14.89 -13.36
C VAL A 150 13.70 15.11 -14.13
N ARG A 151 13.67 15.08 -15.47
CA ARG A 151 14.82 15.37 -16.34
C ARG A 151 15.16 16.86 -16.36
N ASN A 152 14.15 17.71 -16.25
CA ASN A 152 14.26 19.17 -16.29
C ASN A 152 14.32 19.78 -14.88
N SER A 153 14.28 18.96 -13.83
CA SER A 153 14.26 19.43 -12.46
C SER A 153 15.68 19.72 -11.90
N PRO A 154 15.79 20.52 -10.82
CA PRO A 154 17.06 20.77 -10.13
C PRO A 154 17.67 19.54 -9.46
N ALA A 155 16.96 18.41 -9.37
CA ALA A 155 17.49 17.20 -8.76
C ALA A 155 18.57 16.58 -9.65
N ILE A 156 19.71 16.22 -9.07
CA ILE A 156 20.86 15.65 -9.80
C ILE A 156 21.32 14.30 -9.22
N GLY A 157 22.15 13.58 -9.98
CA GLY A 157 22.85 12.37 -9.54
C GLY A 157 21.94 11.29 -8.92
N LYS A 158 22.32 10.80 -7.72
CA LYS A 158 21.57 9.75 -7.00
C LYS A 158 20.16 10.19 -6.61
N LEU A 159 19.93 11.47 -6.34
CA LEU A 159 18.60 11.97 -5.98
C LEU A 159 17.64 11.88 -7.16
N ARG A 160 18.07 12.33 -8.34
CA ARG A 160 17.28 12.23 -9.59
C ARG A 160 16.86 10.78 -9.87
N LYS A 161 17.80 9.84 -9.77
CA LYS A 161 17.53 8.41 -9.96
C LYS A 161 16.48 7.87 -8.97
N LYS A 162 16.56 8.28 -7.70
CA LYS A 162 15.57 7.91 -6.68
C LYS A 162 14.19 8.50 -6.99
N ILE A 163 14.11 9.76 -7.41
CA ILE A 163 12.84 10.40 -7.78
C ILE A 163 12.23 9.71 -9.01
N ALA A 164 13.03 9.45 -10.05
CA ALA A 164 12.58 8.71 -11.22
C ALA A 164 12.05 7.32 -10.86
N SER A 165 12.75 6.59 -9.98
CA SER A 165 12.30 5.30 -9.46
C SER A 165 11.01 5.41 -8.62
N MET A 166 10.83 6.47 -7.84
CA MET A 166 9.57 6.74 -7.14
C MET A 166 8.41 6.97 -8.11
N ASN A 167 8.64 7.81 -9.13
CA ASN A 167 7.63 8.18 -10.13
C ASN A 167 7.22 6.97 -10.99
N ALA A 168 8.14 6.07 -11.30
CA ALA A 168 7.88 4.85 -12.06
C ALA A 168 7.21 3.73 -11.23
N ALA A 169 7.18 3.83 -9.89
CA ALA A 169 6.58 2.82 -9.04
C ALA A 169 5.13 3.19 -8.69
N PRO A 170 4.10 2.47 -9.18
CA PRO A 170 2.69 2.66 -8.80
C PRO A 170 2.45 2.75 -7.28
N PHE A 171 3.16 1.95 -6.46
CA PHE A 171 3.07 2.00 -5.00
C PHE A 171 4.44 2.03 -4.33
N PRO A 172 5.03 3.22 -4.13
CA PRO A 172 6.34 3.30 -3.49
C PRO A 172 6.31 2.78 -2.05
N THR A 173 7.28 1.94 -1.69
CA THR A 173 7.34 1.35 -0.34
C THR A 173 7.77 2.36 0.72
N ASN A 174 7.46 2.09 2.00
CA ASN A 174 7.96 2.89 3.12
C ASN A 174 9.50 2.98 3.15
N ALA A 175 10.20 1.95 2.68
CA ALA A 175 11.66 1.96 2.56
C ALA A 175 12.13 2.96 1.48
N MET A 176 11.41 3.07 0.36
CA MET A 176 11.69 4.07 -0.68
C MET A 176 11.49 5.49 -0.13
N TYR A 177 10.36 5.76 0.53
CA TYR A 177 10.12 7.06 1.19
C TYR A 177 11.20 7.40 2.23
N LYS A 178 11.65 6.43 3.03
CA LYS A 178 12.72 6.61 4.02
C LYS A 178 14.07 6.93 3.36
N ARG A 179 14.39 6.32 2.22
CA ARG A 179 15.65 6.54 1.49
C ARG A 179 15.63 7.82 0.63
N LEU A 180 14.46 8.39 0.40
CA LEU A 180 14.26 9.62 -0.35
C LEU A 180 14.51 10.84 0.57
N HIS A 181 15.74 11.35 0.53
CA HIS A 181 16.13 12.57 1.23
C HIS A 181 17.14 13.35 0.39
N VAL A 182 17.15 14.66 0.59
CA VAL A 182 18.10 15.58 -0.03
C VAL A 182 19.37 15.57 0.82
N SER A 183 20.46 15.03 0.27
CA SER A 183 21.75 14.94 0.98
C SER A 183 22.61 16.20 0.83
N ILE A 184 22.40 16.96 -0.24
CA ILE A 184 23.14 18.18 -0.58
C ILE A 184 22.12 19.29 -0.82
N ARG A 185 22.33 20.48 -0.25
CA ARG A 185 21.48 21.65 -0.51
C ARG A 185 21.44 21.98 -2.00
N ASP A 186 20.27 22.35 -2.49
CA ASP A 186 20.06 22.79 -3.88
C ASP A 186 19.32 24.13 -3.92
N VAL A 187 19.07 24.66 -5.12
CA VAL A 187 18.39 25.94 -5.36
C VAL A 187 17.02 26.04 -4.67
N LEU A 188 16.35 24.90 -4.41
CA LEU A 188 15.04 24.86 -3.77
C LEU A 188 15.13 24.74 -2.24
N SER A 189 16.30 24.42 -1.68
CA SER A 189 16.48 24.23 -0.25
C SER A 189 16.22 25.51 0.54
N ASP A 190 16.70 26.65 0.02
CA ASP A 190 16.69 27.91 0.75
C ASP A 190 15.55 28.85 0.32
N LYS A 191 14.78 28.49 -0.72
CA LYS A 191 13.60 29.25 -1.15
C LYS A 191 12.50 29.30 -0.10
N ASP A 192 11.86 30.45 0.03
CA ASP A 192 10.75 30.64 0.94
C ASP A 192 9.43 30.08 0.37
N LEU A 193 8.36 30.12 1.18
CA LEU A 193 7.07 29.57 0.74
C LEU A 193 6.44 30.38 -0.39
N PHE A 194 6.67 31.69 -0.45
CA PHE A 194 6.10 32.54 -1.49
C PHE A 194 6.73 32.22 -2.84
N GLU A 195 8.05 32.21 -2.92
CA GLU A 195 8.79 31.85 -4.14
C GLU A 195 8.42 30.45 -4.63
N LEU A 196 8.31 29.47 -3.71
CA LEU A 196 7.95 28.10 -4.07
C LEU A 196 6.54 28.00 -4.67
N ARG A 197 5.60 28.85 -4.24
CA ARG A 197 4.24 28.89 -4.78
C ARG A 197 4.21 29.50 -6.17
N GLU A 198 4.96 30.58 -6.39
CA GLU A 198 5.10 31.18 -7.72
C GLU A 198 5.70 30.19 -8.71
N MET A 199 6.78 29.50 -8.33
CA MET A 199 7.42 28.49 -9.18
C MET A 199 6.52 27.30 -9.51
N ALA A 200 5.64 26.90 -8.59
CA ALA A 200 4.79 25.73 -8.73
C ALA A 200 3.43 26.02 -9.39
N GLY A 201 3.05 27.28 -9.49
CA GLY A 201 1.77 27.73 -10.02
C GLY A 201 0.59 27.59 -9.04
N GLU A 202 -0.54 28.16 -9.44
CA GLU A 202 -1.73 28.30 -8.60
C GLU A 202 -2.39 26.96 -8.26
N LYS A 203 -2.48 26.06 -9.25
CA LYS A 203 -3.16 24.76 -9.09
C LYS A 203 -2.55 23.91 -7.97
N ALA A 204 -1.23 23.72 -8.01
CA ALA A 204 -0.50 22.97 -6.98
C ALA A 204 -0.56 23.66 -5.61
N THR A 205 -0.48 25.00 -5.61
CA THR A 205 -0.58 25.81 -4.39
C THR A 205 -1.94 25.63 -3.71
N LYS A 206 -3.04 25.74 -4.47
CA LYS A 206 -4.41 25.55 -3.96
C LYS A 206 -4.59 24.15 -3.35
N MET A 207 -4.17 23.11 -4.07
CA MET A 207 -4.24 21.72 -3.61
C MET A 207 -3.49 21.50 -2.28
N LEU A 208 -2.31 22.13 -2.10
CA LEU A 208 -1.53 21.99 -0.87
C LEU A 208 -2.10 22.77 0.31
N ILE A 209 -2.75 23.91 0.05
CA ILE A 209 -3.48 24.67 1.07
C ILE A 209 -4.65 23.83 1.60
N GLU A 210 -5.39 23.17 0.71
CA GLU A 210 -6.48 22.25 1.09
C GLU A 210 -5.96 21.02 1.84
N THR A 211 -4.82 20.46 1.41
CA THR A 211 -4.24 19.25 2.01
C THR A 211 -3.62 19.50 3.39
N PHE A 212 -3.01 20.67 3.60
CA PHE A 212 -2.36 21.05 4.85
C PHE A 212 -2.92 22.41 5.33
N PRO A 213 -4.19 22.44 5.80
CA PRO A 213 -4.88 23.69 6.10
C PRO A 213 -4.37 24.34 7.39
N GLY A 214 -4.33 25.67 7.43
CA GLY A 214 -4.12 26.45 8.65
C GLY A 214 -2.93 27.41 8.62
N LYS A 215 -3.05 28.50 9.40
CA LYS A 215 -2.07 29.62 9.43
C LYS A 215 -0.82 29.35 10.30
N ARG A 216 -0.74 28.20 10.98
CA ARG A 216 0.39 27.82 11.85
C ARG A 216 1.66 27.60 11.01
N ASP A 217 2.81 28.00 11.56
CA ASP A 217 4.11 27.88 10.86
C ASP A 217 4.47 26.45 10.47
N LYS A 218 4.01 25.45 11.25
CA LYS A 218 4.20 24.03 10.91
C LYS A 218 3.51 23.63 9.60
N ASN A 219 2.31 24.17 9.32
CA ASN A 219 1.56 23.82 8.12
C ASN A 219 2.16 24.52 6.89
N LYS A 220 2.58 25.77 7.05
CA LYS A 220 3.39 26.49 6.04
C LYS A 220 4.67 25.72 5.71
N TYR A 221 5.35 25.18 6.72
CA TYR A 221 6.53 24.34 6.51
C TYR A 221 6.20 23.07 5.71
N TYR A 222 5.10 22.37 6.01
CA TYR A 222 4.70 21.17 5.25
C TYR A 222 4.33 21.48 3.80
N GLN A 223 3.64 22.60 3.55
CA GLN A 223 3.37 23.08 2.20
C GLN A 223 4.68 23.36 1.44
N ALA A 224 5.62 24.08 2.07
CA ALA A 224 6.92 24.36 1.46
C ALA A 224 7.72 23.07 1.17
N GLN A 225 7.68 22.06 2.05
CA GLN A 225 8.34 20.77 1.79
C GLN A 225 7.69 19.99 0.64
N ALA A 226 6.37 20.03 0.51
CA ALA A 226 5.67 19.37 -0.59
C ALA A 226 6.01 20.03 -1.93
N LEU A 227 5.93 21.37 -2.02
CA LEU A 227 6.33 22.13 -3.21
C LEU A 227 7.77 21.86 -3.61
N ARG A 228 8.68 21.84 -2.63
CA ARG A 228 10.08 21.45 -2.82
C ARG A 228 10.24 20.08 -3.46
N TRP A 229 9.44 19.08 -3.07
CA TRP A 229 9.50 17.76 -3.69
C TRP A 229 8.93 17.77 -5.12
N MET A 230 7.81 18.48 -5.33
CA MET A 230 7.20 18.61 -6.65
C MET A 230 8.13 19.29 -7.65
N LEU A 231 8.75 20.40 -7.26
CA LEU A 231 9.73 21.14 -8.07
C LEU A 231 11.04 20.38 -8.29
N ARG A 232 11.32 19.33 -7.50
CA ARG A 232 12.40 18.36 -7.78
C ARG A 232 11.98 17.27 -8.77
N GLY A 233 10.77 17.34 -9.31
CA GLY A 233 10.22 16.41 -10.29
C GLY A 233 9.58 15.18 -9.68
N LEU A 234 9.27 15.16 -8.38
CA LEU A 234 8.45 14.10 -7.78
C LEU A 234 6.97 14.36 -8.10
N ALA A 235 6.22 13.32 -8.48
CA ALA A 235 4.79 13.44 -8.73
C ALA A 235 4.04 14.09 -7.56
N VAL A 236 2.96 14.82 -7.87
CA VAL A 236 2.20 15.64 -6.91
C VAL A 236 1.68 14.80 -5.74
N ASP A 237 1.08 13.64 -6.00
CA ASP A 237 0.56 12.73 -4.99
C ASP A 237 1.68 12.17 -4.09
N LEU A 238 2.82 11.80 -4.69
CA LEU A 238 3.97 11.24 -4.00
C LEU A 238 4.64 12.26 -3.10
N ALA A 239 4.71 13.53 -3.52
CA ALA A 239 5.23 14.62 -2.71
C ALA A 239 4.38 14.84 -1.46
N ILE A 240 3.06 14.83 -1.60
CA ILE A 240 2.12 14.91 -0.46
C ILE A 240 2.31 13.69 0.46
N LYS A 241 2.33 12.48 -0.09
CA LYS A 241 2.55 11.24 0.67
C LYS A 241 3.90 11.25 1.40
N LYS A 242 4.97 11.75 0.78
CA LYS A 242 6.31 11.89 1.39
C LYS A 242 6.28 12.79 2.62
N VAL A 243 5.63 13.95 2.52
CA VAL A 243 5.51 14.87 3.66
C VAL A 243 4.69 14.24 4.79
N LYS A 244 3.57 13.58 4.48
CA LYS A 244 2.77 12.84 5.48
C LYS A 244 3.59 11.73 6.15
N PHE A 245 4.38 10.98 5.38
CA PHE A 245 5.29 9.95 5.89
C PHE A 245 6.31 10.54 6.87
N ASP A 246 6.94 11.67 6.53
CA ASP A 246 7.92 12.33 7.39
C ASP A 246 7.30 12.85 8.71
N ILE A 247 6.08 13.39 8.64
CA ILE A 247 5.32 13.82 9.83
C ILE A 247 5.09 12.64 10.77
N ASN A 248 4.60 11.52 10.23
CA ASN A 248 4.31 10.33 11.02
C ASN A 248 5.59 9.72 11.62
N ASN A 249 6.67 9.66 10.84
CA ASN A 249 7.95 9.14 11.31
C ASN A 249 8.57 10.01 12.42
N LYS A 250 8.43 11.35 12.34
CA LYS A 250 8.83 12.27 13.43
C LYS A 250 8.02 12.04 14.70
N LYS A 251 6.70 11.84 14.61
CA LYS A 251 5.84 11.54 15.77
C LYS A 251 6.24 10.22 16.46
N ILE A 252 6.47 9.16 15.69
CA ILE A 252 6.88 7.85 16.24
C ILE A 252 8.22 7.96 16.97
N ASN A 253 9.21 8.64 16.37
CA ASN A 253 10.51 8.82 16.99
C ASN A 253 10.46 9.74 18.22
N GLY A 254 9.58 10.74 18.22
CA GLY A 254 9.28 11.57 19.39
C GLY A 254 8.73 10.74 20.55
N ASN A 255 7.73 9.90 20.30
CA ASN A 255 7.14 9.01 21.31
C ASN A 255 8.13 7.97 21.84
N ARG A 256 8.99 7.40 20.99
CA ARG A 256 10.06 6.49 21.44
C ARG A 256 11.08 7.18 22.32
N ARG A 257 11.46 8.43 22.00
CA ARG A 257 12.38 9.22 22.83
C ARG A 257 11.77 9.60 24.18
N THR A 258 10.49 9.95 24.24
CA THR A 258 9.80 10.22 25.52
C THR A 258 9.66 8.95 26.37
N LEU A 259 9.32 7.80 25.77
CA LEU A 259 9.31 6.50 26.46
C LEU A 259 10.70 6.10 27.00
N GLN A 260 11.77 6.31 26.23
CA GLN A 260 13.14 6.07 26.69
C GLN A 260 13.59 7.06 27.79
N SER A 261 13.12 8.31 27.77
CA SER A 261 13.42 9.29 28.83
C SER A 261 12.74 8.93 30.16
N LYS A 262 11.54 8.35 30.13
CA LYS A 262 10.84 7.88 31.33
C LYS A 262 11.50 6.65 31.98
N ASN A 263 12.26 5.87 31.22
CA ASN A 263 12.98 4.68 31.72
C ASN A 263 14.42 4.96 32.19
N LYS A 264 14.88 6.22 32.22
CA LYS A 264 16.25 6.57 32.65
C LYS A 264 16.42 6.95 34.12
N ASN A 265 15.36 6.97 34.93
CA ASN A 265 15.45 7.10 36.38
C ASN A 265 14.99 5.82 37.08
N PRO A 266 15.87 4.84 37.32
CA PRO A 266 15.55 3.79 38.29
C PRO A 266 15.55 4.40 39.70
N PRO A 267 14.58 4.06 40.57
CA PRO A 267 14.63 4.47 41.97
C PRO A 267 15.84 3.80 42.65
N ALA A 268 16.49 4.53 43.55
CA ALA A 268 17.63 4.06 44.33
C ALA A 268 17.29 2.75 45.06
N LYS A 269 17.92 1.65 44.64
CA LYS A 269 17.77 0.35 45.30
C LYS A 269 18.55 0.37 46.62
N LYS A 270 17.81 0.37 47.74
CA LYS A 270 18.33 -0.03 49.06
C LYS A 270 18.95 -1.43 48.94
N LYS A 271 20.21 -1.55 49.38
CA LYS A 271 20.90 -2.83 49.54
C LYS A 271 20.24 -3.60 50.69
N THR A 272 19.63 -4.73 50.39
CA THR A 272 19.37 -5.81 51.36
C THR A 272 20.16 -7.04 50.94
N ARG A 273 20.93 -7.58 51.89
CA ARG A 273 21.68 -8.84 51.77
C ARG A 273 20.79 -10.01 52.23
N SER A 274 20.67 -11.06 51.43
CA SER A 274 20.57 -12.49 51.83
C SER A 274 20.48 -13.32 50.54
N SER A 275 21.48 -14.12 50.19
CA SER A 275 21.82 -15.50 50.60
C SER A 275 21.14 -16.59 49.75
N SER A 276 21.99 -17.36 49.06
CA SER A 276 21.89 -18.80 48.79
C SER A 276 20.74 -19.33 47.91
N GLY A 277 21.08 -19.96 46.79
CA GLY A 277 20.17 -20.87 46.08
C GLY A 277 20.65 -21.33 44.71
N ALA A 278 21.09 -22.58 44.64
CA ALA A 278 21.73 -23.32 43.55
C ALA A 278 21.18 -23.20 42.11
N LYS A 279 22.12 -23.43 41.18
CA LYS A 279 22.02 -23.73 39.74
C LYS A 279 21.11 -24.93 39.45
N TYR A 280 20.36 -24.90 38.34
CA TYR A 280 20.23 -26.04 37.41
C TYR A 280 19.95 -25.55 35.98
N TYR A 281 20.79 -26.00 35.04
CA TYR A 281 20.57 -25.98 33.59
C TYR A 281 19.84 -27.26 33.20
N LEU A 282 18.81 -27.17 32.35
CA LEU A 282 18.36 -28.30 31.53
C LEU A 282 18.10 -27.84 30.10
N ASN A 283 19.06 -28.14 29.24
CA ASN A 283 18.88 -28.32 27.80
C ASN A 283 18.06 -29.60 27.58
N ARG A 284 17.09 -29.59 26.65
CA ARG A 284 16.76 -30.81 25.88
C ARG A 284 16.27 -30.47 24.48
N ARG A 285 16.97 -31.10 23.53
CA ARG A 285 16.75 -31.14 22.08
C ARG A 285 15.50 -31.94 21.70
N ALA A 286 15.04 -31.63 20.47
CA ALA A 286 14.50 -32.52 19.43
C ALA A 286 13.22 -33.31 19.70
N PHE A 287 12.25 -33.20 18.79
CA PHE A 287 11.84 -34.34 17.95
C PHE A 287 11.29 -33.80 16.61
N ALA A 288 11.79 -34.40 15.54
CA ALA A 288 11.21 -34.40 14.21
C ALA A 288 10.23 -35.58 14.12
N PHE A 289 9.09 -35.38 13.47
CA PHE A 289 8.41 -36.27 12.53
C PHE A 289 7.43 -35.41 11.72
#